data_AF-A0AAW0ISU6-F1
#
_entry.id   AF-A0AAW0ISU6-F1
#
_cell.length_a   1.000
_cell.length_b   1.000
_cell.length_c   1.000
_cell.angle_alpha   90.00
_cell.angle_beta   90.00
_cell.angle_gamma   90.00
#
_symmetry.space_group_name_H-M   'P 1'
#
loop_
_entity.id
_entity.type
_entity.pdbx_description
1 polymer ?
#
loop_
_entity_poly.entity_id
_entity_poly.type
_entity_poly.pdbx_seq_one_letter_code
_entity_poly.pdbx_strand_id
1 'polypeptide(L)'
;MTVRSNSIPKIFRKGSKSGVSGRCYGCQGTGMKITTRQIGLGMIQQMQHPDTITGDIVFVLQLKEHPKFKRKFDDLYVEHTLNLTEALCGFQFALTHLDGRQLLIKSNPGEIIKPGQSKAINDEGMPHHQRPFMRGRLYIHFNVEFPDSGIISPEQCQTLETVLPPRASKHLTDMELDDCEETTLHDVNIEDEMRRKKQQQQFQEAYDDEDDEPSMPRVQCAQQ
;
A
#
# COMPACT_ATOMS: atom_id res chain seq x y z
N MET A 1 -35.73 -10.09 -39.44
CA MET A 1 -36.88 -10.91 -38.99
C MET A 1 -37.23 -10.50 -37.57
N THR A 2 -38.42 -9.95 -37.43
CA THR A 2 -39.07 -9.42 -36.21
C THR A 2 -39.48 -10.56 -35.27
N VAL A 3 -39.44 -10.37 -33.94
CA VAL A 3 -40.62 -10.42 -33.05
C VAL A 3 -40.33 -9.59 -31.78
N ARG A 4 -41.17 -8.58 -31.52
CA ARG A 4 -41.33 -7.92 -30.21
C ARG A 4 -42.23 -8.80 -29.34
N SER A 5 -41.90 -8.96 -28.06
CA SER A 5 -42.88 -9.27 -27.02
C SER A 5 -42.71 -8.30 -25.85
N ASN A 6 -43.67 -7.39 -25.73
CA ASN A 6 -43.93 -6.60 -24.54
C ASN A 6 -44.33 -7.54 -23.39
N SER A 7 -43.59 -7.51 -22.30
CA SER A 7 -44.10 -7.86 -20.99
C SER A 7 -43.24 -7.18 -19.93
N ILE A 8 -43.80 -6.15 -19.29
CA ILE A 8 -43.31 -5.65 -18.01
C ILE A 8 -44.04 -6.45 -16.93
N PRO A 9 -43.34 -7.18 -16.05
CA PRO A 9 -43.94 -7.52 -14.77
C PRO A 9 -43.04 -7.11 -13.59
N LYS A 10 -43.66 -6.28 -12.74
CA LYS A 10 -43.39 -6.09 -11.31
C LYS A 10 -42.05 -5.45 -10.94
N ILE A 11 -42.06 -4.12 -10.88
CA ILE A 11 -41.14 -3.37 -10.01
C ILE A 11 -41.52 -3.69 -8.56
N PHE A 12 -40.89 -4.71 -7.99
CA PHE A 12 -40.89 -4.91 -6.54
C PHE A 12 -39.90 -3.90 -5.94
N ARG A 13 -40.39 -2.73 -5.54
CA ARG A 13 -39.59 -1.79 -4.74
C ARG A 13 -39.49 -2.35 -3.33
N LYS A 14 -38.33 -2.94 -3.00
CA LYS A 14 -37.58 -2.77 -1.73
C LYS A 14 -36.38 -3.72 -1.71
N GLY A 15 -35.18 -3.16 -1.52
CA GLY A 15 -33.95 -3.92 -1.35
C GLY A 15 -32.73 -3.02 -1.22
N SER A 16 -32.59 -2.34 -0.08
CA SER A 16 -31.32 -1.75 0.35
C SER A 16 -30.37 -2.90 0.72
N LYS A 17 -29.28 -3.10 -0.05
CA LYS A 17 -28.27 -4.15 0.22
C LYS A 17 -27.13 -3.72 1.15
N SER A 18 -27.27 -2.56 1.77
CA SER A 18 -26.53 -2.12 2.94
C SER A 18 -27.58 -1.77 4.00
N GLY A 19 -27.48 -2.34 5.20
CA GLY A 19 -28.47 -2.28 6.27
C GLY A 19 -28.73 -0.90 6.87
N VAL A 20 -28.55 0.19 6.12
CA VAL A 20 -28.89 1.55 6.50
C VAL A 20 -30.08 2.01 5.66
N SER A 21 -31.29 1.78 6.17
CA SER A 21 -32.52 2.23 5.55
C SER A 21 -32.84 3.67 5.97
N GLY A 22 -32.44 4.65 5.17
CA GLY A 22 -32.88 6.05 5.33
C GLY A 22 -34.26 6.26 4.70
N ARG A 23 -35.20 6.89 5.42
CA ARG A 23 -36.47 7.37 4.83
C ARG A 23 -36.21 8.71 4.12
N CYS A 24 -36.74 8.86 2.90
CA CYS A 24 -36.69 10.14 2.19
C CYS A 24 -37.41 11.22 3.02
N TYR A 25 -36.76 12.34 3.34
CA TYR A 25 -37.35 13.39 4.18
C TYR A 25 -38.58 14.05 3.53
N GLY A 26 -38.65 14.08 2.19
CA GLY A 26 -39.73 14.73 1.43
C GLY A 26 -40.99 13.90 1.23
N CYS A 27 -40.85 12.57 1.07
CA CYS A 27 -41.98 11.67 0.83
C CYS A 27 -42.12 10.55 1.88
N GLN A 28 -41.23 10.49 2.88
CA GLN A 28 -41.19 9.46 3.91
C GLN A 28 -41.20 8.01 3.39
N GLY A 29 -40.78 7.81 2.13
CA GLY A 29 -40.77 6.50 1.47
C GLY A 29 -42.04 6.14 0.70
N THR A 30 -43.04 7.03 0.61
CA THR A 30 -44.25 6.82 -0.21
C THR A 30 -44.07 7.21 -1.68
N GLY A 31 -43.01 7.95 -2.00
CA GLY A 31 -42.72 8.39 -3.37
C GLY A 31 -43.62 9.52 -3.88
N MET A 32 -44.50 10.08 -3.04
CA MET A 32 -45.39 11.20 -3.38
C MET A 32 -45.44 12.21 -2.23
N LYS A 33 -45.41 13.50 -2.54
CA LYS A 33 -45.59 14.59 -1.57
C LYS A 33 -47.02 15.11 -1.67
N ILE A 34 -47.79 14.94 -0.58
CA ILE A 34 -49.17 15.44 -0.47
C ILE A 34 -49.12 16.76 0.28
N THR A 35 -49.55 17.85 -0.36
CA THR A 35 -49.68 19.16 0.27
C THR A 35 -51.16 19.43 0.53
N THR A 36 -51.50 19.74 1.77
CA THR A 36 -52.88 19.99 2.18
C THR A 36 -53.12 21.49 2.27
N ARG A 37 -54.08 22.03 1.50
CA ARG A 37 -54.48 23.45 1.55
C ARG A 37 -55.93 23.57 2.00
N GLN A 38 -56.16 24.40 3.02
CA GLN A 38 -57.51 24.68 3.50
C GLN A 38 -58.16 25.75 2.60
N ILE A 39 -59.32 25.43 2.02
CA ILE A 39 -60.03 26.32 1.08
C ILE A 39 -61.16 27.06 1.79
N GLY A 40 -61.66 26.52 2.90
CA GLY A 40 -62.69 27.15 3.73
C GLY A 40 -62.94 26.35 5.01
N LEU A 41 -63.90 26.81 5.82
CA LEU A 41 -64.30 26.14 7.06
C LEU A 41 -64.79 24.72 6.77
N GLY A 42 -64.04 23.73 7.23
CA GLY A 42 -64.33 22.30 7.01
C GLY A 42 -63.94 21.73 5.64
N MET A 43 -63.40 22.55 4.72
CA MET A 43 -63.02 22.10 3.37
C MET A 43 -61.49 22.08 3.19
N ILE A 44 -60.94 20.89 3.03
CA ILE A 44 -59.52 20.63 2.86
C ILE A 44 -59.29 20.04 1.46
N GLN A 45 -58.41 20.66 0.67
CA GLN A 45 -57.95 20.11 -0.61
C GLN A 45 -56.56 19.50 -0.45
N GLN A 46 -56.43 18.23 -0.82
CA GLN A 46 -55.14 17.54 -0.90
C GLN A 46 -54.63 17.64 -2.34
N MET A 47 -53.55 18.40 -2.55
CA MET A 47 -52.85 18.45 -3.82
C MET A 47 -51.73 17.42 -3.79
N GLN A 48 -51.81 16.45 -4.70
CA GLN A 48 -50.69 15.56 -4.99
C GLN A 48 -49.82 16.26 -6.03
N HIS A 49 -48.57 16.58 -5.70
CA HIS A 49 -47.62 17.09 -6.68
C HIS A 49 -46.86 15.89 -7.26
N PRO A 50 -47.13 15.48 -8.52
CA PRO A 50 -46.35 14.45 -9.18
C PRO A 50 -44.90 14.89 -9.44
N ASP A 51 -44.64 16.19 -9.46
CA ASP A 51 -43.40 16.77 -9.98
C ASP A 51 -42.36 17.09 -8.90
N THR A 52 -42.06 16.13 -8.03
CA THR A 52 -40.73 16.12 -7.43
C THR A 52 -39.80 15.43 -8.41
N ILE A 53 -38.86 16.20 -8.98
CA ILE A 53 -37.80 15.68 -9.86
C ILE A 53 -37.15 14.50 -9.14
N THR A 54 -37.15 13.32 -9.76
CA THR A 54 -36.49 12.15 -9.16
C THR A 54 -35.00 12.46 -9.08
N GLY A 55 -34.45 12.49 -7.86
CA GLY A 55 -33.02 12.72 -7.66
C GLY A 55 -32.19 11.57 -8.22
N ASP A 56 -30.94 11.87 -8.58
CA ASP A 56 -30.02 10.88 -9.12
C ASP A 56 -29.55 9.90 -8.03
N ILE A 57 -29.50 8.61 -8.37
CA ILE A 57 -28.82 7.61 -7.55
C ILE A 57 -27.40 7.47 -8.10
N VAL A 58 -26.44 8.06 -7.37
CA VAL A 58 -25.03 7.98 -7.71
C VAL A 58 -24.43 6.77 -6.99
N PHE A 59 -24.02 5.77 -7.76
CA PHE A 59 -23.22 4.66 -7.24
C PHE A 59 -21.74 5.00 -7.37
N VAL A 60 -21.04 5.03 -6.24
CA VAL A 60 -19.59 5.14 -6.21
C VAL A 60 -19.02 3.74 -6.07
N LEU A 61 -18.31 3.28 -7.10
CA LEU A 61 -17.60 2.01 -7.05
C LEU A 61 -16.35 2.18 -6.19
N GLN A 62 -16.25 1.42 -5.11
CA GLN A 62 -15.07 1.37 -4.26
C GLN A 62 -14.29 0.09 -4.54
N LEU A 63 -12.99 0.24 -4.81
CA LEU A 63 -12.07 -0.88 -4.98
C LEU A 63 -11.76 -1.48 -3.60
N LYS A 64 -12.06 -2.77 -3.44
CA LYS A 64 -11.63 -3.52 -2.25
C LYS A 64 -10.17 -3.95 -2.42
N GLU A 65 -9.38 -3.84 -1.36
CA GLU A 65 -8.01 -4.36 -1.34
C GLU A 65 -7.99 -5.88 -1.57
N HIS A 66 -7.03 -6.33 -2.39
CA HIS A 66 -6.81 -7.73 -2.69
C HIS A 66 -5.46 -8.18 -2.08
N PRO A 67 -5.37 -9.37 -1.47
CA PRO A 67 -4.18 -9.80 -0.74
C PRO A 67 -2.92 -9.89 -1.61
N LYS A 68 -3.07 -10.21 -2.90
CA LYS A 68 -1.94 -10.41 -3.83
C LYS A 68 -1.76 -9.33 -4.88
N PHE A 69 -2.83 -8.61 -5.22
CA PHE A 69 -2.84 -7.74 -6.41
C PHE A 69 -3.14 -6.32 -6.00
N LYS A 70 -2.24 -5.41 -6.31
CA LYS A 70 -2.45 -3.97 -6.20
C LYS A 70 -2.79 -3.44 -7.59
N ARG A 71 -3.98 -2.85 -7.77
CA ARG A 71 -4.39 -2.27 -9.05
C ARG A 71 -4.01 -0.79 -9.09
N LYS A 72 -3.37 -0.34 -10.17
CA LYS A 72 -3.23 1.09 -10.51
C LYS A 72 -3.68 1.31 -11.94
N PHE A 73 -4.73 2.11 -12.14
CA PHE A 73 -5.38 2.30 -13.44
C PHE A 73 -5.79 0.95 -14.06
N ASP A 74 -5.23 0.63 -15.22
CA ASP A 74 -5.48 -0.61 -15.97
C ASP A 74 -4.40 -1.68 -15.71
N ASP A 75 -3.40 -1.38 -14.88
CA ASP A 75 -2.29 -2.27 -14.58
C ASP A 75 -2.45 -2.96 -13.22
N LEU A 76 -1.87 -4.15 -13.11
CA LEU A 76 -1.81 -4.95 -11.89
C LEU A 76 -0.37 -5.05 -11.40
N TYR A 77 -0.19 -5.05 -10.09
CA TYR A 77 1.10 -5.17 -9.42
C TYR A 77 1.04 -6.32 -8.42
N VAL A 78 2.06 -7.15 -8.43
CA VAL A 78 2.25 -8.25 -7.48
C VAL A 78 3.70 -8.23 -6.98
N GLU A 79 3.89 -8.56 -5.72
CA GLU A 79 5.21 -8.74 -5.12
C GLU A 79 5.52 -10.24 -5.06
N HIS A 80 6.73 -10.62 -5.45
CA HIS A 80 7.20 -11.98 -5.40
C HIS A 80 8.61 -12.02 -4.80
N THR A 81 8.78 -12.83 -3.76
CA THR A 81 10.07 -13.01 -3.10
C THR A 81 10.78 -14.22 -3.70
N LEU A 82 12.05 -14.03 -4.05
CA LEU A 82 12.96 -15.03 -4.59
C LEU A 82 14.14 -15.22 -3.64
N ASN A 83 14.68 -16.43 -3.59
CA ASN A 83 15.95 -16.67 -2.93
C ASN A 83 17.12 -16.15 -3.79
N LEU A 84 18.27 -15.86 -3.16
CA LEU A 84 19.48 -15.45 -3.89
C LEU A 84 19.86 -16.45 -5.00
N THR A 85 19.77 -17.75 -4.73
CA THR A 85 20.05 -18.80 -5.73
C THR A 85 19.08 -18.73 -6.91
N GLU A 86 17.80 -18.49 -6.67
CA GLU A 86 16.78 -18.37 -7.72
C GLU A 86 16.98 -17.09 -8.56
N ALA A 87 17.41 -16.01 -7.90
CA ALA A 87 17.71 -14.75 -8.55
C ALA A 87 18.94 -14.83 -9.48
N LEU A 88 19.90 -15.71 -9.18
CA LEU A 88 21.14 -15.90 -9.96
C LEU A 88 21.06 -17.04 -10.99
N CYS A 89 20.48 -18.17 -10.58
CA CYS A 89 20.46 -19.42 -11.36
C CYS A 89 19.14 -19.63 -12.13
N GLY A 90 18.22 -18.66 -12.07
CA GLY A 90 16.90 -18.75 -12.69
C GLY A 90 15.85 -19.36 -11.76
N PHE A 91 14.59 -19.13 -12.10
CA PHE A 91 13.44 -19.53 -11.29
C PHE A 91 12.25 -19.90 -12.17
N GLN A 92 11.31 -20.64 -11.60
CA GLN A 92 10.04 -20.96 -12.24
C GLN A 92 8.95 -21.06 -11.19
N PHE A 93 7.90 -20.25 -11.32
CA PHE A 93 6.73 -20.34 -10.45
C PHE A 93 5.42 -20.12 -11.21
N ALA A 94 4.33 -20.64 -10.65
CA ALA A 94 2.98 -20.43 -11.16
C ALA A 94 2.27 -19.34 -10.34
N LEU A 95 1.76 -18.32 -11.04
CA LEU A 95 0.93 -17.27 -10.45
C LEU A 95 -0.53 -17.47 -10.85
N THR A 96 -1.41 -17.61 -9.86
CA THR A 96 -2.86 -17.60 -10.11
C THR A 96 -3.34 -16.17 -10.37
N HIS A 97 -3.88 -15.91 -11.56
CA HIS A 97 -4.44 -14.63 -11.95
C HIS A 97 -5.86 -14.41 -11.40
N LEU A 98 -6.42 -13.21 -11.57
CA LEU A 98 -7.77 -12.85 -11.11
C LEU A 98 -8.89 -13.62 -11.81
N ASP A 99 -8.64 -14.14 -13.02
CA ASP A 99 -9.56 -14.99 -13.77
C ASP A 99 -9.45 -16.49 -13.43
N GLY A 100 -8.56 -16.84 -12.49
CA GLY A 100 -8.32 -18.21 -12.06
C GLY A 100 -7.33 -19.00 -12.93
N ARG A 101 -6.83 -18.44 -14.04
CA ARG A 101 -5.77 -19.08 -14.83
C ARG A 101 -4.45 -19.08 -14.07
N GLN A 102 -3.58 -20.03 -14.39
CA GLN A 102 -2.20 -20.06 -13.90
C GLN A 102 -1.27 -19.51 -14.97
N LEU A 103 -0.52 -18.47 -14.63
CA LEU A 103 0.53 -17.90 -15.45
C LEU A 103 1.87 -18.50 -15.01
N LEU A 104 2.53 -19.21 -15.91
CA LEU A 104 3.85 -19.74 -15.65
C LEU A 104 4.90 -18.66 -15.93
N ILE A 105 5.58 -18.21 -14.89
CA ILE A 105 6.63 -17.20 -14.96
C ILE A 105 7.96 -17.91 -14.76
N LYS A 106 8.85 -17.76 -15.72
CA LYS A 106 10.17 -18.41 -15.73
C LYS A 106 11.26 -17.43 -16.12
N SER A 107 12.43 -17.61 -15.51
CA SER A 107 13.68 -16.94 -15.87
C SER A 107 14.70 -18.00 -16.26
N ASN A 108 15.50 -17.73 -17.28
CA ASN A 108 16.54 -18.67 -17.71
C ASN A 108 17.74 -18.60 -16.76
N PRO A 109 18.49 -19.71 -16.56
CA PRO A 109 19.75 -19.66 -15.83
C PRO A 109 20.72 -18.64 -16.44
N GLY A 110 21.30 -17.78 -15.60
CA GLY A 110 22.16 -16.67 -16.01
C GLY A 110 21.45 -15.34 -16.24
N GLU A 111 20.12 -15.31 -16.25
CA GLU A 111 19.35 -14.06 -16.21
C GLU A 111 19.21 -13.57 -14.76
N ILE A 112 20.06 -12.61 -14.39
CA ILE A 112 20.13 -12.11 -13.02
C ILE A 112 18.97 -11.17 -12.71
N ILE A 113 18.26 -11.48 -11.62
CA ILE A 113 17.25 -10.59 -11.02
C ILE A 113 17.86 -9.79 -9.89
N LYS A 114 17.78 -8.46 -9.98
CA LYS A 114 18.26 -7.58 -8.90
C LYS A 114 17.20 -7.44 -7.81
N PRO A 115 17.61 -7.27 -6.53
CA PRO A 115 16.68 -6.90 -5.47
C PRO A 115 15.93 -5.61 -5.83
N GLY A 116 14.61 -5.62 -5.70
CA GLY A 116 13.74 -4.48 -6.05
C GLY A 116 13.50 -4.31 -7.56
N GLN A 117 13.98 -5.22 -8.42
CA GLN A 117 13.71 -5.15 -9.85
C GLN A 117 12.25 -5.51 -10.14
N SER A 118 11.66 -4.84 -11.12
CA SER A 118 10.32 -5.16 -11.61
C SER A 118 10.37 -5.67 -13.05
N LYS A 119 9.60 -6.72 -13.37
CA LYS A 119 9.34 -7.17 -14.75
C LYS A 119 7.87 -7.01 -15.10
N ALA A 120 7.57 -6.84 -16.38
CA ALA A 120 6.22 -6.67 -16.89
C ALA A 120 5.82 -7.83 -17.79
N ILE A 121 4.56 -8.27 -17.65
CA ILE A 121 3.88 -9.20 -18.54
C ILE A 121 2.80 -8.41 -19.25
N ASN A 122 2.89 -8.36 -20.58
CA ASN A 122 1.94 -7.64 -21.41
C ASN A 122 0.57 -8.32 -21.39
N ASP A 123 -0.49 -7.53 -21.52
CA ASP A 123 -1.89 -7.97 -21.67
C ASP A 123 -2.48 -8.79 -20.50
N GLU A 124 -1.77 -8.90 -19.37
CA GLU A 124 -2.23 -9.57 -18.15
C GLU A 124 -2.67 -8.59 -17.05
N GLY A 125 -2.94 -7.33 -17.41
CA GLY A 125 -3.57 -6.33 -16.54
C GLY A 125 -5.10 -6.36 -16.56
N MET A 126 -5.72 -5.24 -16.20
CA MET A 126 -7.17 -5.04 -16.23
C MET A 126 -7.65 -4.60 -17.62
N PRO A 127 -8.89 -4.93 -18.01
CA PRO A 127 -9.47 -4.45 -19.26
C PRO A 127 -9.63 -2.93 -19.28
N HIS A 128 -9.28 -2.29 -20.40
CA HIS A 128 -9.50 -0.86 -20.57
C HIS A 128 -10.99 -0.52 -20.59
N HIS A 129 -11.34 0.62 -20.00
CA HIS A 129 -12.70 1.14 -20.04
C HIS A 129 -13.16 1.29 -21.51
N GLN A 130 -14.36 0.78 -21.82
CA GLN A 130 -14.97 0.75 -23.16
C GLN A 130 -14.24 -0.10 -24.22
N ARG A 131 -13.07 -0.68 -23.91
CA ARG A 131 -12.31 -1.54 -24.83
C ARG A 131 -11.90 -2.85 -24.13
N PRO A 132 -12.83 -3.80 -23.97
CA PRO A 132 -12.62 -5.01 -23.15
C PRO A 132 -11.57 -5.97 -23.72
N PHE A 133 -11.28 -5.88 -25.02
CA PHE A 133 -10.28 -6.70 -25.69
C PHE A 133 -8.85 -6.19 -25.48
N MET A 134 -8.68 -4.95 -25.00
CA MET A 134 -7.37 -4.41 -24.63
C MET A 134 -7.21 -4.51 -23.12
N ARG A 135 -6.04 -4.95 -22.67
CA ARG A 135 -5.70 -5.07 -21.24
C ARG A 135 -4.42 -4.30 -20.95
N GLY A 136 -4.30 -3.82 -19.71
CA GLY A 136 -3.03 -3.31 -19.21
C GLY A 136 -2.00 -4.41 -18.99
N ARG A 137 -0.98 -4.09 -18.21
CA ARG A 137 0.15 -4.98 -17.89
C ARG A 137 0.08 -5.50 -16.47
N LEU A 138 0.72 -6.64 -16.23
CA LEU A 138 1.01 -7.16 -14.91
C LEU A 138 2.49 -6.92 -14.60
N TYR A 139 2.76 -6.14 -13.55
CA TYR A 139 4.10 -5.90 -13.03
C TYR A 139 4.37 -6.82 -11.84
N ILE A 140 5.49 -7.53 -11.88
CA ILE A 140 5.99 -8.36 -10.78
C ILE A 140 7.20 -7.65 -10.20
N HIS A 141 7.11 -7.25 -8.95
CA HIS A 141 8.21 -6.69 -8.18
C HIS A 141 8.92 -7.81 -7.43
N PHE A 142 10.23 -7.95 -7.65
CA PHE A 142 11.03 -9.03 -7.07
C PHE A 142 11.77 -8.55 -5.83
N ASN A 143 11.46 -9.18 -4.70
CA ASN A 143 12.27 -9.07 -3.48
C ASN A 143 13.25 -10.25 -3.47
N VAL A 144 14.51 -10.01 -3.13
CA VAL A 144 15.52 -11.08 -3.07
C VAL A 144 15.93 -11.27 -1.61
N GLU A 145 15.67 -12.46 -1.08
CA GLU A 145 16.10 -12.86 0.25
C GLU A 145 17.51 -13.46 0.19
N PHE A 146 18.39 -12.91 1.01
CA PHE A 146 19.75 -13.38 1.19
C PHE A 146 19.78 -14.43 2.31
N PRO A 147 20.66 -15.45 2.21
CA PRO A 147 20.82 -16.43 3.27
C PRO A 147 21.36 -15.77 4.53
N ASP A 148 20.98 -16.32 5.69
CA ASP A 148 21.47 -15.87 6.99
C ASP A 148 23.00 -16.01 7.11
N SER A 149 23.58 -15.11 7.90
CA SER A 149 25.02 -15.14 8.23
C SER A 149 25.41 -16.49 8.86
N GLY A 150 26.46 -17.11 8.33
CA GLY A 150 27.00 -18.38 8.82
C GLY A 150 26.55 -19.64 8.09
N ILE A 151 25.60 -19.55 7.14
CA ILE A 151 25.23 -20.68 6.27
C ILE A 151 26.36 -21.01 5.28
N ILE A 152 27.09 -19.99 4.83
CA ILE A 152 28.14 -20.12 3.82
C ILE A 152 29.47 -20.42 4.52
N SER A 153 30.01 -21.62 4.30
CA SER A 153 31.30 -22.03 4.83
C SER A 153 32.46 -21.33 4.10
N PRO A 154 33.67 -21.23 4.70
CA PRO A 154 34.82 -20.62 4.03
C PRO A 154 35.20 -21.33 2.72
N GLU A 155 34.99 -22.64 2.61
CA GLU A 155 35.20 -23.40 1.37
C GLU A 155 34.18 -23.02 0.27
N GLN A 156 32.92 -22.79 0.66
CA GLN A 156 31.88 -22.31 -0.25
C GLN A 156 32.16 -20.88 -0.70
N CYS A 157 32.70 -20.02 0.17
CA CYS A 157 33.14 -18.67 -0.19
C CYS A 157 34.20 -18.70 -1.30
N GLN A 158 35.20 -19.58 -1.21
CA GLN A 158 36.20 -19.74 -2.27
C GLN A 158 35.55 -20.15 -3.60
N THR A 159 34.58 -21.06 -3.56
CA THR A 159 33.84 -21.46 -4.76
C THR A 159 33.05 -20.28 -5.35
N LEU A 160 32.39 -19.48 -4.52
CA LEU A 160 31.66 -18.29 -4.98
C LEU A 160 32.58 -17.24 -5.60
N GLU A 161 33.79 -17.05 -5.06
CA GLU A 161 34.78 -16.13 -5.63
C GLU A 161 35.26 -16.54 -7.03
N THR A 162 35.27 -17.85 -7.33
CA THR A 162 35.62 -18.31 -8.69
C THR A 162 34.52 -18.04 -9.72
N VAL A 163 33.25 -17.93 -9.29
CA VAL A 163 32.09 -17.81 -10.18
C VAL A 163 31.62 -16.35 -10.30
N LEU A 164 31.73 -15.58 -9.23
CA LEU A 164 31.29 -14.19 -9.18
C LEU A 164 32.36 -13.22 -9.72
N PRO A 165 31.98 -12.00 -10.14
CA PRO A 165 32.93 -10.99 -10.58
C PRO A 165 34.04 -10.74 -9.55
N PRO A 166 35.30 -10.52 -10.00
CA PRO A 166 36.42 -10.33 -9.10
C PRO A 166 36.19 -9.10 -8.21
N ARG A 167 36.60 -9.21 -6.95
CA ARG A 167 36.56 -8.10 -6.00
C ARG A 167 37.29 -6.91 -6.62
N ALA A 168 36.62 -5.74 -6.68
CA ALA A 168 37.29 -4.52 -7.08
C ALA A 168 38.35 -4.19 -6.02
N SER A 169 39.61 -4.54 -6.29
CA SER A 169 40.70 -4.35 -5.35
C SER A 169 40.96 -2.84 -5.22
N LYS A 170 40.38 -2.22 -4.20
CA LYS A 170 41.00 -1.05 -3.58
C LYS A 170 42.11 -1.59 -2.68
N HIS A 171 43.22 -1.96 -3.29
CA HIS A 171 44.39 -2.35 -2.52
C HIS A 171 44.95 -1.07 -1.93
N LEU A 172 44.59 -0.79 -0.69
CA LEU A 172 45.34 0.17 0.12
C LEU A 172 46.75 -0.41 0.26
N THR A 173 47.74 0.45 0.10
CA THR A 173 49.14 0.11 0.37
C THR A 173 49.35 -0.11 1.87
N ASP A 174 50.35 -0.89 2.26
CA ASP A 174 50.65 -1.10 3.70
C ASP A 174 50.88 0.23 4.44
N MET A 175 51.42 1.25 3.77
CA MET A 175 51.57 2.59 4.31
C MET A 175 50.22 3.28 4.58
N GLU A 176 49.23 3.07 3.72
CA GLU A 176 47.87 3.61 3.93
C GLU A 176 47.10 2.82 4.98
N LEU A 177 47.42 1.53 5.19
CA LEU A 177 46.81 0.70 6.23
C LEU A 177 47.35 1.02 7.63
N ASP A 178 48.63 1.35 7.76
CA ASP A 178 49.25 1.77 9.04
C ASP A 178 48.62 3.08 9.59
N ASP A 179 48.14 3.95 8.71
CA ASP A 179 47.41 5.17 9.07
C ASP A 179 45.89 4.94 9.32
N CYS A 180 45.39 3.72 9.12
CA CYS A 180 43.98 3.37 9.31
C CYS A 180 43.72 2.77 10.70
N GLU A 181 42.79 3.35 11.46
CA GLU A 181 42.29 2.73 12.69
C GLU A 181 41.42 1.49 12.37
N GLU A 182 41.73 0.35 12.99
CA GLU A 182 40.92 -0.87 12.87
C GLU A 182 39.54 -0.63 13.51
N THR A 183 38.48 -0.89 12.74
CA THR A 183 37.10 -0.72 13.19
C THR A 183 36.31 -2.02 13.02
N THR A 184 35.50 -2.36 14.02
CA THR A 184 34.62 -3.52 14.00
C THR A 184 33.20 -3.10 13.65
N LEU A 185 32.67 -3.65 12.55
CA LEU A 185 31.28 -3.45 12.16
C LEU A 185 30.37 -4.31 13.04
N HIS A 186 29.24 -3.73 13.46
CA HIS A 186 28.20 -4.42 14.20
C HIS A 186 26.87 -4.22 13.49
N ASP A 187 26.00 -5.23 13.53
CA ASP A 187 24.65 -5.11 13.02
C ASP A 187 23.83 -4.16 13.89
N VAL A 188 23.23 -3.14 13.28
CA VAL A 188 22.42 -2.14 13.98
C VAL A 188 21.06 -2.02 13.29
N ASN A 189 19.99 -2.15 14.07
CA ASN A 189 18.68 -1.67 13.63
C ASN A 189 18.63 -0.15 13.77
N ILE A 190 18.68 0.55 12.63
CA ILE A 190 18.75 2.02 12.58
C ILE A 190 17.54 2.66 13.28
N GLU A 191 16.34 2.07 13.19
CA GLU A 191 15.15 2.62 13.84
C GLU A 191 15.27 2.60 15.38
N ASP A 192 15.72 1.48 15.93
CA ASP A 192 15.92 1.31 17.37
C ASP A 192 17.04 2.24 17.88
N GLU A 193 18.11 2.37 17.11
CA GLU A 193 19.23 3.24 17.43
C GLU A 193 18.83 4.73 17.40
N MET A 194 18.03 5.14 16.40
CA MET A 194 17.48 6.50 16.33
C MET A 194 16.53 6.79 17.48
N ARG A 195 15.71 5.80 17.90
CA ARG A 195 14.83 5.94 19.06
C ARG A 195 15.61 6.11 20.36
N ARG A 196 16.68 5.33 20.55
CA ARG A 196 17.56 5.41 21.72
C ARG A 196 18.27 6.76 21.79
N LYS A 197 18.79 7.25 20.65
CA LYS A 197 19.42 8.59 20.57
C LYS A 197 18.44 9.71 20.88
N LYS A 198 17.20 9.64 20.36
CA LYS A 198 16.17 10.66 20.63
C LYS A 198 15.80 10.72 22.12
N GLN A 199 15.76 9.58 22.81
CA GLN A 199 15.51 9.54 24.25
C GLN A 199 16.66 10.13 25.06
N GLN A 200 17.92 9.85 24.68
CA GLN A 200 19.09 10.46 25.32
C GLN A 200 19.12 11.98 25.11
N GLN A 201 18.77 12.46 23.92
CA GLN A 201 18.75 13.89 23.62
C GLN A 201 17.67 14.63 24.41
N GLN A 202 16.47 14.05 24.54
CA GLN A 202 15.43 14.57 25.43
C GLN A 202 15.84 14.58 26.91
N PHE A 203 16.57 13.55 27.34
CA PHE A 203 17.08 13.52 28.71
C PHE A 203 18.10 14.63 28.93
N GLN A 204 19.03 14.82 27.99
CA GLN A 204 20.08 15.84 28.09
C GLN A 204 19.52 17.28 28.05
N GLU A 205 18.53 17.55 27.22
CA GLU A 205 17.80 18.83 27.19
C GLU A 205 17.07 19.12 28.52
N ALA A 206 16.63 18.09 29.25
CA ALA A 206 15.96 18.26 30.54
C ALA A 206 16.91 18.57 31.72
N TYR A 207 18.23 18.37 31.56
CA TYR A 207 19.23 18.74 32.58
C TYR A 207 19.94 20.07 32.27
N ASP A 208 19.81 20.62 31.06
CA ASP A 208 20.40 21.91 30.66
C ASP A 208 19.47 23.11 30.98
N ASP A 209 18.22 22.87 31.39
CA ASP A 209 17.24 23.89 31.79
C ASP A 209 17.30 24.26 33.31
N GLU A 210 18.32 23.79 34.05
CA GLU A 210 18.51 24.09 35.50
C GLU A 210 19.65 25.09 35.80
N ASP A 211 20.09 25.90 34.84
CA ASP A 211 21.12 26.97 35.05
C ASP A 211 20.54 28.41 35.01
N ASP A 212 19.28 28.60 35.39
CA ASP A 212 18.77 29.92 35.80
C ASP A 212 18.98 30.10 37.31
N GLU A 213 20.19 30.55 37.69
CA GLU A 213 20.58 30.99 39.03
C GLU A 213 19.58 32.01 39.63
N PRO A 214 18.80 31.66 40.68
CA PRO A 214 18.06 32.64 41.44
C PRO A 214 19.01 33.31 42.43
N SER A 215 19.42 34.54 42.09
CA SER A 215 20.17 35.49 42.92
C SER A 215 19.82 35.40 44.42
N MET A 216 20.68 34.75 45.21
CA MET A 216 20.52 34.65 46.66
C MET A 216 20.94 35.97 47.36
N PRO A 217 20.16 36.50 48.33
CA PRO A 217 20.48 37.77 48.99
C PRO A 217 21.69 37.66 49.92
N ARG A 218 22.65 38.57 49.76
CA ARG A 218 23.84 38.74 50.60
C ARG A 218 23.48 39.00 52.06
N VAL A 219 24.02 38.19 52.98
CA VAL A 219 24.04 38.49 54.42
C VAL A 219 25.46 38.94 54.80
N GLN A 220 25.61 40.20 55.22
CA GLN A 220 26.86 40.76 55.73
C GLN A 220 27.04 40.40 57.21
N CYS A 221 28.17 39.81 57.57
CA CYS A 221 28.65 39.76 58.95
C CYS A 221 29.49 41.00 59.25
N ALA A 222 29.10 41.78 60.27
CA ALA A 222 29.92 42.83 60.84
C ALA A 222 30.70 42.26 62.04
N GLN A 223 32.01 42.54 62.09
CA GLN A 223 32.82 42.37 63.30
C GLN A 223 32.75 43.64 64.14
N GLN A 224 32.24 43.52 65.37
CA GLN A 224 32.85 44.01 66.61
C GLN A 224 32.11 43.42 67.81
#